data_AF-A0AA35YA22-F1
#
_entry.id   AF-A0AA35YA22-F1
#
_cell.length_a   1.000
_cell.length_b   1.000
_cell.length_c   1.000
_cell.angle_alpha   90.00
_cell.angle_beta   90.00
_cell.angle_gamma   90.00
#
_symmetry.space_group_name_H-M   'P 1'
#
loop_
_entity.id
_entity.type
_entity.pdbx_description
1 polymer ?
#
loop_
_entity_poly.entity_id
_entity_poly.type
_entity_poly.pdbx_seq_one_letter_code
_entity_poly.pdbx_strand_id
1 'polypeptide(L)'
;MVYDNDDEEENVSKGSNIKRKKRDKELDDLERVAKEAEAHDKEARDGQVTLIIQKTLFLPWSMERILNEAINNLSIHWSDSVVAFDLENTSESQLDFPITLKAFLF
;
A
#
# COMPACT_ATOMS: atom_id res chain seq x y z
N MET A 1 -74.58 -31.18 9.43
CA MET A 1 -73.62 -31.12 8.31
C MET A 1 -72.78 -29.89 8.54
N VAL A 2 -71.58 -30.06 9.12
CA VAL A 2 -70.60 -28.98 9.26
C VAL A 2 -69.72 -29.09 8.04
N TYR A 3 -69.73 -28.07 7.18
CA TYR A 3 -68.88 -28.02 6.00
C TYR A 3 -67.46 -27.67 6.42
N ASP A 4 -66.52 -28.50 5.99
CA ASP A 4 -65.08 -28.30 6.05
C ASP A 4 -64.71 -26.93 5.47
N ASN A 5 -64.16 -26.05 6.31
CA ASN A 5 -63.73 -24.70 5.92
C ASN A 5 -62.25 -24.44 6.32
N ASP A 6 -61.48 -25.51 6.56
CA ASP A 6 -60.08 -25.41 7.01
C ASP A 6 -59.07 -25.26 5.85
N ASP A 7 -59.46 -25.52 4.60
CA ASP A 7 -58.53 -25.50 3.46
C ASP A 7 -58.22 -24.08 2.93
N GLU A 8 -59.07 -23.08 3.19
CA GLU A 8 -58.80 -21.70 2.74
C GLU A 8 -57.83 -20.95 3.66
N GLU A 9 -57.87 -21.18 4.97
CA GLU A 9 -57.01 -20.48 5.94
C GLU A 9 -55.54 -20.89 5.84
N GLU A 10 -55.26 -22.19 5.58
CA GLU A 10 -53.91 -22.70 5.46
C GLU A 10 -53.18 -22.19 4.20
N ASN A 11 -53.93 -21.98 3.10
CA ASN A 11 -53.40 -21.47 1.83
C ASN A 11 -53.04 -19.97 1.88
N VAL A 12 -53.82 -19.17 2.60
CA VAL A 12 -53.51 -17.74 2.83
C VAL A 12 -52.23 -17.59 3.66
N SER A 13 -52.05 -18.43 4.67
CA SER A 13 -50.86 -18.47 5.52
C SER A 13 -49.59 -18.83 4.73
N LYS A 14 -49.65 -19.89 3.89
CA LYS A 14 -48.52 -20.30 3.02
C LYS A 14 -48.15 -19.23 1.99
N GLY A 15 -49.14 -18.59 1.35
CA GLY A 15 -48.91 -17.52 0.38
C GLY A 15 -48.23 -16.28 0.98
N SER A 16 -48.56 -15.94 2.23
CA SER A 16 -47.95 -14.81 2.94
C SER A 16 -46.48 -15.08 3.31
N ASN A 17 -46.17 -16.29 3.75
CA ASN A 17 -44.81 -16.73 4.09
C ASN A 17 -43.89 -16.78 2.87
N ILE A 18 -44.40 -17.19 1.70
CA ILE A 18 -43.62 -17.20 0.44
C ILE A 18 -43.26 -15.77 0.02
N LYS A 19 -44.20 -14.82 0.13
CA LYS A 19 -43.95 -13.40 -0.20
C LYS A 19 -42.93 -12.76 0.75
N ARG A 20 -42.96 -13.10 2.04
CA ARG A 20 -41.96 -12.65 3.02
C ARG A 20 -40.57 -13.17 2.67
N LYS A 21 -40.41 -14.48 2.46
CA LYS A 21 -39.13 -15.09 2.07
C LYS A 21 -38.54 -14.51 0.78
N LYS A 22 -39.36 -14.17 -0.21
CA LYS A 22 -38.89 -13.51 -1.44
C LYS A 22 -38.35 -12.11 -1.16
N ARG A 23 -39.07 -11.32 -0.37
CA ARG A 23 -38.62 -9.97 0.02
C ARG A 23 -37.35 -10.02 0.87
N ASP A 24 -37.25 -10.97 1.80
CA ASP A 24 -36.07 -11.12 2.65
C ASP A 24 -34.84 -11.46 1.79
N LYS A 25 -35.00 -12.36 0.81
CA LYS A 25 -33.94 -12.67 -0.14
C LYS A 25 -33.54 -11.47 -1.01
N GLU A 26 -34.51 -10.69 -1.49
CA GLU A 26 -34.24 -9.47 -2.26
C GLU A 26 -33.49 -8.42 -1.44
N LEU A 27 -33.81 -8.30 -0.13
CA LEU A 27 -33.10 -7.42 0.79
C LEU A 27 -31.67 -7.89 1.05
N ASP A 28 -31.46 -9.19 1.26
CA ASP A 28 -30.13 -9.78 1.43
C ASP A 28 -29.25 -9.56 0.18
N ASP A 29 -29.82 -9.76 -1.00
CA ASP A 29 -29.12 -9.53 -2.27
C ASP A 29 -28.77 -8.04 -2.44
N LEU A 30 -29.68 -7.13 -2.09
CA LEU A 30 -29.44 -5.69 -2.15
C LEU A 30 -28.35 -5.26 -1.14
N GLU A 31 -28.38 -5.78 0.07
CA GLU A 31 -27.37 -5.50 1.11
C GLU A 31 -25.99 -5.99 0.66
N ARG A 32 -25.91 -7.16 0.04
CA ARG A 32 -24.65 -7.67 -0.54
C ARG A 32 -24.09 -6.71 -1.59
N VAL A 33 -24.93 -6.26 -2.53
CA VAL A 33 -24.52 -5.34 -3.59
C VAL A 33 -24.08 -3.99 -3.01
N ALA A 34 -24.78 -3.48 -2.01
CA ALA A 34 -24.41 -2.24 -1.33
C ALA A 34 -23.02 -2.35 -0.66
N LYS A 35 -22.75 -3.46 0.05
CA LYS A 35 -21.45 -3.72 0.68
C LYS A 35 -20.32 -3.87 -0.33
N GLU A 36 -20.58 -4.52 -1.47
CA GLU A 36 -19.60 -4.68 -2.55
C GLU A 36 -19.24 -3.32 -3.17
N ALA A 37 -20.24 -2.48 -3.44
CA ALA A 37 -20.02 -1.12 -3.93
C ALA A 37 -19.22 -0.26 -2.93
N GLU A 38 -19.55 -0.34 -1.64
CA GLU A 38 -18.82 0.36 -0.59
C GLU A 38 -17.36 -0.09 -0.50
N ALA A 39 -17.11 -1.39 -0.59
CA ALA A 39 -15.76 -1.94 -0.57
C ALA A 39 -14.92 -1.45 -1.76
N HIS A 40 -15.50 -1.43 -2.96
CA HIS A 40 -14.84 -0.94 -4.16
C HIS A 40 -14.52 0.57 -4.07
N ASP A 41 -15.47 1.38 -3.58
CA ASP A 41 -15.26 2.81 -3.36
C ASP A 41 -14.21 3.11 -2.27
N LYS A 42 -14.13 2.24 -1.26
CA LYS A 42 -13.10 2.34 -0.23
C LYS A 42 -11.72 2.00 -0.81
N GLU A 43 -11.60 0.91 -1.55
CA GLU A 43 -10.35 0.50 -2.20
C GLU A 43 -9.84 1.59 -3.17
N ALA A 44 -10.73 2.19 -3.97
CA ALA A 44 -10.37 3.28 -4.87
C ALA A 44 -9.82 4.50 -4.11
N ARG A 45 -10.44 4.88 -2.98
CA ARG A 45 -9.97 5.96 -2.11
C ARG A 45 -8.63 5.64 -1.47
N ASP A 46 -8.47 4.42 -0.94
CA ASP A 46 -7.23 3.98 -0.30
C ASP A 46 -6.06 3.93 -1.30
N GLY A 47 -6.32 3.49 -2.54
CA GLY A 47 -5.37 3.55 -3.65
C GLY A 47 -4.93 4.98 -3.99
N GLN A 48 -5.89 5.92 -4.03
CA GLN A 48 -5.60 7.33 -4.29
C GLN A 48 -4.75 7.96 -3.16
N VAL A 49 -5.09 7.67 -1.90
CA VAL A 49 -4.33 8.14 -0.74
C VAL A 49 -2.91 7.59 -0.77
N THR A 50 -2.73 6.31 -1.07
CA THR A 50 -1.41 5.67 -1.18
C THR A 50 -0.55 6.36 -2.24
N LEU A 51 -1.12 6.66 -3.41
CA LEU A 51 -0.42 7.33 -4.50
C LEU A 51 -0.01 8.77 -4.10
N ILE A 52 -0.88 9.50 -3.41
CA ILE A 52 -0.57 10.83 -2.88
C ILE A 52 0.58 10.73 -1.87
N ILE A 53 0.51 9.80 -0.92
CA ILE A 53 1.55 9.59 0.08
C ILE A 53 2.90 9.31 -0.59
N GLN A 54 2.94 8.38 -1.55
CA GLN A 54 4.16 8.07 -2.29
C GLN A 54 4.76 9.30 -2.98
N LYS A 55 3.93 10.14 -3.61
CA LYS A 55 4.36 11.40 -4.23
C LYS A 55 4.87 12.43 -3.21
N THR A 56 4.32 12.45 -2.00
CA THR A 56 4.76 13.38 -0.94
C THR A 56 6.03 12.93 -0.23
N LEU A 57 6.19 11.62 0.02
CA LEU A 57 7.38 11.05 0.65
C LEU A 57 8.58 11.11 -0.28
N PHE A 58 8.35 10.82 -1.56
CA PHE A 58 9.36 10.89 -2.60
C PHE A 58 9.02 12.04 -3.51
N LEU A 59 9.31 13.26 -3.04
CA LEU A 59 9.29 14.42 -3.92
C LEU A 59 10.10 14.08 -5.16
N PRO A 60 9.60 14.39 -6.37
CA PRO A 60 10.39 14.21 -7.57
C PRO A 60 11.66 15.06 -7.44
N TRP A 61 12.76 14.37 -7.17
CA TRP A 61 14.07 14.96 -7.19
C TRP A 61 14.42 15.20 -8.65
N SER A 62 14.17 16.42 -9.13
CA SER A 62 14.73 16.85 -10.40
C SER A 62 16.26 16.77 -10.30
N MET A 63 16.94 16.44 -11.41
CA MET A 63 18.41 16.49 -11.43
C MET A 63 18.94 17.84 -10.95
N GLU A 64 18.23 18.92 -11.28
CA GLU A 64 18.52 20.26 -10.78
C GLU A 64 18.46 20.37 -9.25
N ARG A 65 17.44 19.78 -8.61
CA ARG A 65 17.33 19.78 -7.14
C ARG A 65 18.39 18.89 -6.48
N ILE A 66 18.72 17.74 -7.07
CA ILE A 66 19.80 16.87 -6.60
C ILE A 66 21.14 17.60 -6.66
N LEU A 67 21.42 18.24 -7.80
CA LEU A 67 22.66 18.99 -8.01
C LEU A 67 22.74 20.19 -7.07
N ASN A 68 21.66 20.94 -6.90
CA ASN A 68 21.63 22.06 -5.96
C ASN A 68 21.84 21.62 -4.51
N GLU A 69 21.24 20.51 -4.08
CA GLU A 69 21.44 19.99 -2.72
C GLU A 69 22.89 19.48 -2.55
N ALA A 70 23.40 18.70 -3.51
CA ALA A 70 24.74 18.14 -3.44
C ALA A 70 25.84 19.21 -3.51
N ILE A 71 25.66 20.27 -4.31
CA ILE A 71 26.67 21.32 -4.50
C ILE A 71 26.55 22.39 -3.39
N ASN A 72 25.32 22.82 -3.06
CA ASN A 72 25.13 23.95 -2.14
C ASN A 72 25.04 23.52 -0.67
N ASN A 73 24.61 22.28 -0.37
CA ASN A 73 24.54 21.73 1.00
C ASN A 73 25.64 20.72 1.33
N LEU A 74 26.72 20.66 0.50
CA LEU A 74 27.90 19.82 0.77
C LEU A 74 28.52 20.09 2.16
N SER A 75 28.29 21.28 2.72
CA SER A 75 28.90 21.74 3.97
C SER A 75 28.23 21.21 5.25
N ILE A 76 27.01 20.67 5.21
CA ILE A 76 26.26 20.37 6.45
C ILE A 76 26.57 18.97 7.00
N HIS A 77 26.98 18.03 6.13
CA HIS A 77 27.14 16.63 6.53
C HIS A 77 28.51 16.01 6.22
N TRP A 78 29.38 16.69 5.47
CA TRP A 78 30.66 16.10 5.00
C TRP A 78 31.92 16.71 5.64
N SER A 79 31.81 17.76 6.45
CA SER A 79 32.98 18.50 6.95
C SER A 79 33.47 18.11 8.35
N ASP A 80 32.80 17.19 9.06
CA ASP A 80 33.16 16.88 10.46
C ASP A 80 33.99 15.61 10.66
N SER A 81 34.48 14.95 9.61
CA SER A 81 35.46 13.88 9.78
C SER A 81 36.89 14.41 9.69
N VAL A 82 37.28 15.23 10.67
CA VAL A 82 38.70 15.46 10.99
C VAL A 82 39.15 14.35 11.95
N VAL A 83 39.07 13.10 11.51
CA VAL A 83 40.00 12.09 12.01
C VAL A 83 41.13 12.06 10.99
N ALA A 84 42.08 12.97 11.17
CA ALA A 84 43.37 12.85 10.56
C ALA A 84 44.00 11.58 11.15
N PHE A 85 44.00 10.49 10.38
CA PHE A 85 44.91 9.41 10.66
C PHE A 85 46.31 9.97 10.40
N ASP A 86 47.05 10.26 11.47
CA ASP A 86 48.49 10.41 11.39
C ASP A 86 49.02 9.06 10.88
N LEU A 87 49.13 8.95 9.56
CA LEU A 87 49.80 7.85 8.90
C LEU A 87 51.30 8.09 9.12
N GLU A 88 51.76 7.86 10.34
CA GLU A 88 53.19 7.74 10.60
C GLU A 88 53.68 6.57 9.77
N ASN A 89 54.34 6.91 8.67
CA ASN A 89 54.90 5.98 7.70
C ASN A 89 56.14 5.33 8.33
N THR A 90 55.91 4.49 9.33
CA THR A 90 56.95 3.67 9.95
C THR A 90 57.28 2.54 8.97
N SER A 91 58.54 2.13 8.93
CA SER A 91 59.03 1.07 8.03
C SER A 91 58.38 -0.30 8.26
N GLU A 92 57.55 -0.43 9.30
CA GLU A 92 56.76 -1.62 9.62
C GLU A 92 55.33 -1.57 9.06
N SER A 93 54.88 -0.44 8.47
CA SER A 93 53.59 -0.33 7.79
C SER A 93 53.63 -0.99 6.40
N GLN A 94 54.02 -2.25 6.34
CA GLN A 94 53.80 -3.12 5.21
C GLN A 94 52.33 -3.53 5.19
N LEU A 95 51.48 -2.64 4.65
CA LEU A 95 50.19 -3.06 4.16
C LEU A 95 50.43 -3.91 2.90
N ASP A 96 50.62 -5.21 3.10
CA ASP A 96 50.51 -6.24 2.07
C ASP A 96 49.06 -6.32 1.58
N PHE A 97 48.64 -5.31 0.83
CA PHE A 97 47.49 -5.46 -0.06
C PHE A 97 48.02 -5.80 -1.45
N PRO A 98 47.78 -7.02 -1.96
CA PRO A 98 47.92 -7.22 -3.39
C PRO A 98 46.83 -6.36 -4.04
N ILE A 99 47.24 -5.23 -4.62
CA ILE A 99 46.40 -4.50 -5.57
C ILE A 99 46.31 -5.40 -6.80
N THR A 100 45.41 -6.37 -6.75
CA THR A 100 45.00 -7.11 -7.93
C THR A 100 44.11 -6.17 -8.73
N LEU A 101 44.74 -5.35 -9.58
CA LEU A 101 44.09 -4.75 -10.73
C LEU A 101 43.62 -5.89 -11.64
N LYS A 102 42.45 -6.45 -11.36
CA LYS A 102 41.70 -7.19 -12.38
C LYS A 102 41.33 -6.17 -13.44
N ALA A 103 42.16 -6.10 -14.46
CA ALA A 103 41.90 -5.40 -15.70
C ALA A 103 40.53 -5.86 -16.22
N PHE A 104 39.58 -4.93 -16.32
CA PHE A 104 38.40 -5.14 -17.12
C PHE A 104 38.86 -5.15 -18.58
N LEU A 105 38.87 -6.34 -19.19
CA LEU A 105 38.91 -6.50 -20.64
C LEU A 105 37.55 -6.07 -21.18
N PHE A 106 37.54 -5.07 -22.06
CA PHE A 106 36.39 -4.68 -22.87
C PHE A 106 36.19 -5.68 -24.02
#